data_AF-A0A7V3L0R6-F1
#
_entry.id   AF-A0A7V3L0R6-F1
#
_cell.length_a   1.000
_cell.length_b   1.000
_cell.length_c   1.000
_cell.angle_alpha   90.00
_cell.angle_beta   90.00
_cell.angle_gamma   90.00
#
_symmetry.space_group_name_H-M   'P 1'
#
loop_
_entity.id
_entity.type
_entity.pdbx_description
1 polymer ?
#
loop_
_entity_poly.entity_id
_entity_poly.type
_entity_poly.pdbx_seq_one_letter_code
_entity_poly.pdbx_strand_id
1 'polypeptide(L)'
;MAELKSAIEIALEKSKKIAGEEEAWQLTPEQKNEIAQIRQIYAAKVAEVEILVTDPEKREIELDRLRRERDGKIEAIYQKAKAKK
;
A
#
# COMPACT_ATOMS: atom_id res chain seq x y z
N MET A 1 36.21 -21.28 -14.96
CA MET A 1 35.22 -22.04 -14.17
C MET A 1 34.13 -21.07 -13.77
N ALA A 2 33.02 -21.04 -14.50
CA ALA A 2 31.91 -20.14 -14.18
C ALA A 2 31.15 -20.76 -13.00
N GLU A 3 31.20 -20.12 -11.84
CA GLU A 3 30.41 -20.53 -10.68
C GLU A 3 28.92 -20.40 -11.04
N LEU A 4 28.24 -21.54 -11.11
CA LEU A 4 26.79 -21.57 -11.26
C LEU A 4 26.18 -20.97 -9.99
N LYS A 5 25.73 -19.71 -10.09
CA LYS A 5 24.98 -19.02 -9.03
C LYS A 5 23.85 -19.93 -8.53
N SER A 6 23.75 -20.10 -7.22
CA SER A 6 22.71 -20.92 -6.60
C SER A 6 21.33 -20.33 -6.93
N ALA A 7 20.30 -21.17 -7.05
CA ALA A 7 18.92 -20.72 -7.25
C ALA A 7 18.48 -19.66 -6.20
N ILE A 8 19.08 -19.72 -5.00
CA ILE A 8 18.90 -18.76 -3.92
C ILE A 8 19.50 -17.40 -4.28
N GLU A 9 20.70 -17.36 -4.85
CA GLU A 9 21.35 -16.12 -5.28
C GLU A 9 20.59 -15.49 -6.45
N ILE A 10 20.09 -16.29 -7.39
CA ILE A 10 19.24 -15.81 -8.49
C ILE A 10 17.92 -15.23 -7.94
N ALA A 11 17.32 -15.86 -6.93
CA ALA A 11 16.11 -15.34 -6.28
C ALA A 11 16.39 -14.03 -5.52
N LEU A 12 17.53 -13.93 -4.82
CA LEU A 12 17.94 -12.73 -4.09
C LEU A 12 18.31 -11.57 -5.03
N GLU A 13 18.92 -11.88 -6.16
CA GLU A 13 19.29 -10.90 -7.19
C GLU A 13 18.05 -10.42 -7.95
N LYS A 14 17.08 -11.32 -8.22
CA LYS A 14 15.76 -10.94 -8.73
C LYS A 14 14.96 -10.12 -7.71
N SER A 15 14.97 -10.46 -6.42
CA SER A 15 14.25 -9.68 -5.41
C SER A 15 14.86 -8.30 -5.22
N LYS A 16 16.20 -8.18 -5.30
CA LYS A 16 16.89 -6.89 -5.28
C LYS A 16 16.66 -6.07 -6.54
N LYS A 17 16.54 -6.71 -7.72
CA LYS A 17 16.14 -6.03 -8.96
C LYS A 17 14.70 -5.55 -8.91
N ILE A 18 13.75 -6.37 -8.43
CA ILE A 18 12.35 -5.95 -8.25
C ILE A 18 12.28 -4.80 -7.22
N ALA A 19 13.02 -4.88 -6.12
CA ALA A 19 13.11 -3.81 -5.13
C ALA A 19 13.90 -2.57 -5.61
N GLY A 20 14.62 -2.67 -6.72
CA GLY A 20 15.43 -1.59 -7.31
C GLY A 20 14.90 -1.03 -8.63
N GLU A 21 14.00 -1.74 -9.32
CA GLU A 21 13.36 -1.35 -10.59
C GLU A 21 11.96 -0.79 -10.41
N GLU A 22 11.27 -1.11 -9.30
CA GLU A 22 10.34 -0.13 -8.76
C GLU A 22 11.21 0.96 -8.14
N GLU A 23 11.29 2.12 -8.79
CA GLU A 23 11.52 3.36 -8.07
C GLU A 23 10.47 3.43 -6.95
N ALA A 24 10.76 2.80 -5.82
CA ALA A 24 10.06 3.03 -4.58
C ALA A 24 10.40 4.48 -4.26
N TRP A 25 9.65 5.42 -4.84
CA TRP A 25 9.81 6.84 -4.63
C TRP A 25 9.91 7.01 -3.13
N GLN A 26 11.11 7.40 -2.68
CA GLN A 26 11.42 7.32 -1.27
C GLN A 26 10.56 8.33 -0.54
N LEU A 27 9.48 7.83 0.06
CA LEU A 27 8.57 8.64 0.87
C LEU A 27 9.35 9.24 2.03
N THR A 28 9.12 10.52 2.30
CA THR A 28 9.66 11.17 3.50
C THR A 28 9.04 10.55 4.75
N PRO A 29 9.68 10.67 5.93
CA PRO A 29 9.10 10.21 7.19
C PRO A 29 7.69 10.78 7.43
N GLU A 30 7.45 12.04 7.06
CA GLU A 30 6.14 12.69 7.17
C GLU A 30 5.09 12.03 6.27
N GLN A 31 5.44 11.72 5.01
CA GLN A 31 4.53 11.04 4.08
C GLN A 31 4.21 9.61 4.52
N LYS A 32 5.19 8.90 5.09
CA LYS A 32 4.97 7.58 5.70
C LYS A 32 4.02 7.67 6.89
N ASN A 33 4.20 8.67 7.75
CA ASN A 33 3.29 8.93 8.86
C ASN A 33 1.89 9.28 8.39
N GLU A 34 1.74 10.09 7.35
CA GLU A 34 0.44 10.44 6.75
C GLU A 34 -0.28 9.18 6.22
N ILE A 35 0.43 8.29 5.52
CA ILE A 35 -0.11 6.99 5.08
C ILE A 35 -0.53 6.12 6.27
N ALA A 36 0.28 6.06 7.33
CA ALA A 36 -0.05 5.28 8.52
C ALA A 36 -1.32 5.81 9.21
N GLN A 37 -1.47 7.13 9.32
CA GLN A 37 -2.67 7.77 9.86
C GLN A 37 -3.91 7.48 9.00
N ILE A 38 -3.78 7.57 7.67
CA ILE A 38 -4.88 7.21 6.75
C ILE A 38 -5.32 5.76 6.98
N ARG A 39 -4.37 4.82 7.06
CA ARG A 39 -4.67 3.41 7.33
C ARG A 39 -5.39 3.22 8.66
N GLN A 40 -4.94 3.88 9.72
CA GLN A 40 -5.57 3.81 11.04
C GLN A 40 -7.01 4.35 11.02
N ILE A 41 -7.23 5.52 10.40
CA ILE A 41 -8.56 6.13 10.29
C ILE A 41 -9.51 5.21 9.53
N TYR A 42 -9.09 4.67 8.38
CA TYR A 42 -9.95 3.81 7.59
C TYR A 42 -10.16 2.44 8.21
N ALA A 43 -9.22 1.93 9.02
CA ALA A 43 -9.44 0.73 9.82
C ALA A 43 -10.56 0.94 10.84
N ALA A 44 -10.60 2.09 11.51
CA ALA A 44 -11.69 2.42 12.44
C ALA A 44 -13.05 2.51 11.72
N LYS A 45 -13.10 3.16 10.55
CA LYS A 45 -14.33 3.24 9.73
C LYS A 45 -14.82 1.89 9.24
N VAL A 46 -13.90 1.02 8.82
CA VAL A 46 -14.23 -0.36 8.41
C VAL A 46 -14.84 -1.12 9.58
N ALA A 47 -14.21 -1.07 10.76
CA ALA A 47 -14.74 -1.71 11.96
C ALA A 47 -16.13 -1.18 12.35
N GLU A 48 -16.34 0.14 12.24
CA GLU A 48 -17.64 0.76 12.48
C GLU A 48 -18.71 0.22 11.52
N VAL A 49 -18.41 0.12 10.22
CA VAL A 49 -19.34 -0.43 9.21
C VAL A 49 -19.63 -1.91 9.47
N GLU A 50 -18.62 -2.71 9.82
CA GLU A 50 -18.78 -4.13 10.14
C GLU A 50 -19.70 -4.36 11.35
N ILE A 51 -19.70 -3.44 12.32
CA ILE A 51 -20.54 -3.51 13.52
C ILE A 51 -21.95 -2.97 13.23
N LEU A 52 -22.07 -1.79 12.63
CA LEU A 52 -23.34 -1.05 12.55
C LEU A 52 -24.22 -1.46 11.36
N VAL A 53 -23.63 -1.88 10.24
CA VAL A 53 -24.40 -2.16 9.02
C VAL A 53 -24.82 -3.62 9.01
N THR A 54 -26.06 -3.91 9.36
CA THR A 54 -26.57 -5.30 9.47
C THR A 54 -26.91 -5.94 8.12
N ASP A 55 -27.19 -5.12 7.10
CA ASP A 55 -27.50 -5.58 5.74
C ASP A 55 -26.19 -5.96 5.01
N PRO A 56 -26.03 -7.23 4.58
CA PRO A 56 -24.77 -7.70 4.02
C PRO A 56 -24.42 -7.05 2.68
N GLU A 57 -25.41 -6.76 1.83
CA GLU A 57 -25.17 -6.16 0.51
C GLU A 57 -24.73 -4.71 0.67
N LYS A 58 -25.43 -3.95 1.54
CA LYS A 58 -25.04 -2.57 1.86
C LYS A 58 -23.68 -2.50 2.56
N ARG A 59 -23.38 -3.46 3.42
CA ARG A 59 -22.09 -3.55 4.10
C ARG A 59 -20.95 -3.71 3.10
N GLU A 60 -21.06 -4.66 2.17
CA GLU A 60 -20.02 -4.88 1.16
C GLU A 60 -19.81 -3.66 0.25
N ILE A 61 -20.91 -3.01 -0.19
CA ILE A 61 -20.83 -1.78 -0.98
C ILE A 61 -20.06 -0.69 -0.22
N GLU A 62 -20.37 -0.50 1.06
CA GLU A 62 -19.76 0.53 1.89
C GLU A 62 -18.29 0.21 2.20
N LEU A 63 -17.97 -1.06 2.48
CA LEU A 63 -16.59 -1.50 2.67
C LEU A 63 -15.74 -1.31 1.42
N ASP A 64 -16.28 -1.63 0.24
CA ASP A 64 -15.58 -1.40 -1.02
C ASP A 64 -15.34 0.09 -1.29
N ARG A 65 -16.34 0.94 -1.01
CA ARG A 65 -16.19 2.40 -1.08
C ARG A 65 -15.06 2.89 -0.18
N LEU A 66 -15.04 2.46 1.08
CA LEU A 66 -14.00 2.84 2.05
C LEU A 66 -12.61 2.38 1.61
N ARG A 67 -12.48 1.18 1.03
CA ARG A 67 -11.21 0.67 0.49
C ARG A 67 -10.72 1.54 -0.67
N ARG A 68 -11.58 1.83 -1.65
CA ARG A 68 -11.23 2.71 -2.79
C ARG A 68 -10.83 4.11 -2.35
N GLU A 69 -11.57 4.70 -1.40
CA GLU A 69 -11.23 6.02 -0.87
C GLU A 69 -9.88 6.04 -0.14
N ARG A 70 -9.62 5.02 0.70
CA ARG A 70 -8.33 4.86 1.37
C ARG A 70 -7.20 4.79 0.35
N ASP A 71 -7.35 3.93 -0.65
CA ASP A 71 -6.33 3.68 -1.65
C ASP A 71 -6.09 4.92 -2.51
N GLY A 72 -7.15 5.64 -2.91
CA GLY A 72 -7.02 6.92 -3.61
C GLY A 72 -6.28 8.00 -2.80
N LYS A 73 -6.49 8.06 -1.48
CA LYS A 73 -5.76 9.00 -0.61
C LYS A 73 -4.29 8.63 -0.46
N ILE A 74 -3.98 7.34 -0.32
CA ILE A 74 -2.61 6.85 -0.26
C ILE A 74 -1.90 7.11 -1.59
N GLU A 75 -2.55 6.83 -2.72
CA GLU A 75 -2.04 7.08 -4.06
C GLU A 75 -1.74 8.57 -4.27
N ALA A 76 -2.60 9.46 -3.80
CA ALA A 76 -2.35 10.90 -3.87
C ALA A 76 -1.06 11.32 -3.14
N ILE A 77 -0.68 10.64 -2.05
CA ILE A 77 0.59 10.88 -1.35
C ILE A 77 1.76 10.41 -2.20
N TYR A 78 1.66 9.23 -2.82
CA TYR A 78 2.67 8.73 -3.75
C TYR A 78 2.85 9.66 -4.95
N GLN A 79 1.77 10.15 -5.55
CA GLN A 79 1.82 11.10 -6.66
C GLN A 79 2.44 12.44 -6.25
N LYS A 80 2.13 12.95 -5.05
CA LYS A 80 2.80 14.15 -4.50
C LYS A 80 4.29 13.92 -4.26
N ALA A 81 4.68 12.73 -3.80
CA ALA A 81 6.09 12.36 -3.62
C ALA A 81 6.82 12.35 -4.97
N LYS A 82 6.17 11.84 -6.01
CA LYS A 82 6.69 11.81 -7.39
C LYS A 82 6.85 13.22 -7.98
N ALA A 83 5.88 14.11 -7.75
CA ALA A 83 5.86 15.45 -8.35
C ALA A 83 6.78 16.49 -7.67
N LYS A 84 7.39 16.16 -6.51
CA LYS A 84 8.27 17.06 -5.75
C LYS A 84 9.77 16.92 -6.10
N LYS A 85 10.14 16.01 -7.01
CA LYS A 85 11.47 15.94 -7.63
C LYS A 85 11.46 16.63 -8.99
#